data_AF-A0A9E3VU93-F1
#
_entry.id   AF-A0A9E3VU93-F1
#
_cell.length_a   1.000
_cell.length_b   1.000
_cell.length_c   1.000
_cell.angle_alpha   90.00
_cell.angle_beta   90.00
_cell.angle_gamma   90.00
#
_symmetry.space_group_name_H-M   'P 1'
#
loop_
_entity.id
_entity.type
_entity.pdbx_description
1 polymer ?
#
loop_
_entity_poly.entity_id
_entity_poly.type
_entity_poly.pdbx_seq_one_letter_code
_entity_poly.pdbx_strand_id
1 'polypeptide(L)'
;MDLRTWWPCQSERARDICTHMSSAERWGLAVLNVSYAAWLVYAVLWRLALLVLTPTGEHARSAFFMGVLTLAFTFMFLSLVRSYLLRTRYGRKYPYLADQLELFTLGRRGTTAEPK
;
A
#
# COMPACT_ATOMS: atom_id res chain seq x y z
N MET A 1 4.12 -16.03 -7.96
CA MET A 1 4.22 -14.65 -7.45
C MET A 1 5.62 -14.45 -6.92
N ASP A 2 6.35 -13.49 -7.48
CA ASP A 2 7.72 -13.21 -7.06
C ASP A 2 7.67 -12.58 -5.65
N LEU A 3 8.00 -13.37 -4.62
CA LEU A 3 7.92 -13.01 -3.19
C LEU A 3 8.85 -11.84 -2.79
N ARG A 4 9.55 -11.24 -3.76
CA ARG A 4 10.49 -10.13 -3.59
C ARG A 4 9.84 -8.76 -3.78
N THR A 5 8.57 -8.71 -4.18
CA THR A 5 7.84 -7.45 -4.42
C THR A 5 6.46 -7.49 -3.77
N TRP A 6 6.13 -6.49 -2.94
CA TRP A 6 4.80 -6.35 -2.34
C TRP A 6 3.85 -5.57 -3.25
N TRP A 7 4.37 -4.75 -4.16
CA TRP A 7 3.61 -4.04 -5.18
C TRP A 7 4.41 -3.91 -6.48
N PRO A 8 3.80 -4.03 -7.67
CA PRO A 8 4.51 -3.92 -8.96
C PRO A 8 5.19 -2.56 -9.19
N CYS A 9 4.65 -1.48 -8.59
CA CYS A 9 5.18 -0.12 -8.71
C CYS A 9 6.01 0.34 -7.50
N GLN A 10 6.50 -0.60 -6.68
CA GLN A 10 7.28 -0.27 -5.49
C GLN A 10 8.62 0.40 -5.85
N SER A 11 9.10 1.30 -4.99
CA SER A 11 10.42 1.93 -5.20
C SER A 11 11.57 0.93 -5.08
N GLU A 12 12.73 1.27 -5.66
CA GLU A 12 13.95 0.47 -5.51
C GLU A 12 14.37 0.30 -4.04
N ARG A 13 14.16 1.31 -3.20
CA ARG A 13 14.45 1.24 -1.76
C ARG A 13 13.52 0.29 -1.02
N ALA A 14 12.22 0.33 -1.32
CA ALA A 14 11.28 -0.63 -0.75
C ALA A 14 11.59 -2.06 -1.22
N ARG A 15 12.01 -2.22 -2.49
CA ARG A 15 12.48 -3.51 -3.03
C ARG A 15 13.70 -4.02 -2.29
N ASP A 16 14.69 -3.17 -2.02
CA ASP A 16 15.91 -3.54 -1.31
C ASP A 16 15.60 -4.09 0.10
N ILE A 17 14.72 -3.41 0.85
CA ILE A 17 14.24 -3.92 2.16
C ILE A 17 13.58 -5.29 1.98
N CYS A 18 12.66 -5.43 1.01
CA CYS A 18 11.95 -6.69 0.76
C CYS A 18 12.89 -7.86 0.41
N THR A 19 14.00 -7.61 -0.30
CA THR A 19 14.98 -8.66 -0.61
C THR A 19 15.72 -9.17 0.63
N HIS A 20 15.96 -8.29 1.62
CA HIS A 20 16.66 -8.61 2.86
C HIS A 20 15.73 -9.07 3.99
N MET A 21 14.41 -9.12 3.77
CA MET A 21 13.47 -9.63 4.76
C MET A 21 13.67 -11.11 5.03
N SER A 22 13.55 -11.47 6.30
CA SER A 22 13.42 -12.85 6.75
C SER A 22 12.09 -13.46 6.28
N SER A 23 11.99 -14.79 6.28
CA SER A 23 10.75 -15.49 5.90
C SER A 23 9.55 -15.05 6.76
N ALA A 24 9.74 -14.82 8.06
CA ALA A 24 8.68 -14.36 8.97
C ALA A 24 8.16 -12.95 8.62
N GLU A 25 9.07 -12.04 8.25
CA GLU A 25 8.69 -10.67 7.83
C GLU A 25 7.96 -10.68 6.48
N ARG A 26 8.37 -11.56 5.56
CA ARG A 26 7.67 -11.76 4.29
C ARG A 26 6.25 -12.29 4.50
N TRP A 27 6.06 -13.21 5.46
CA TRP A 27 4.73 -13.68 5.83
C TRP A 27 3.85 -12.56 6.35
N GLY A 28 4.34 -11.70 7.24
CA GLY A 28 3.57 -10.56 7.73
C GLY A 28 3.21 -9.57 6.63
N LEU A 29 4.14 -9.29 5.70
CA LEU A 29 3.87 -8.45 4.53
C LEU A 29 2.85 -9.10 3.58
N ALA A 30 2.92 -10.42 3.38
CA ALA A 30 1.96 -11.16 2.58
C ALA A 30 0.54 -11.10 3.18
N VAL A 31 0.42 -11.27 4.51
CA VAL A 31 -0.86 -11.12 5.21
C VAL A 31 -1.43 -9.72 5.03
N LEU A 32 -0.61 -8.67 5.18
CA LEU A 32 -1.03 -7.29 4.93
C LEU A 32 -1.57 -7.11 3.51
N ASN A 33 -0.84 -7.61 2.51
CA ASN A 33 -1.27 -7.54 1.12
C ASN A 33 -2.58 -8.30 0.87
N VAL A 34 -2.76 -9.49 1.46
CA VAL A 34 -4.00 -10.25 1.36
C VAL A 34 -5.17 -9.51 2.01
N SER A 35 -4.97 -8.91 3.19
CA SER A 35 -6.01 -8.11 3.85
C SER A 35 -6.42 -6.91 3.00
N TYR A 36 -5.46 -6.24 2.35
CA TYR A 36 -5.77 -5.13 1.44
C TYR A 36 -6.48 -5.59 0.17
N ALA A 37 -6.05 -6.70 -0.42
CA ALA A 37 -6.73 -7.29 -1.57
C ALA A 37 -8.18 -7.69 -1.24
N ALA A 38 -8.41 -8.29 -0.07
CA ALA A 38 -9.74 -8.63 0.42
C ALA A 38 -10.63 -7.38 0.57
N TRP A 39 -10.08 -6.27 1.08
CA TRP A 39 -10.78 -5.00 1.17
C TRP A 39 -11.19 -4.45 -0.20
N LEU A 40 -10.29 -4.46 -1.18
CA LEU A 40 -10.60 -4.01 -2.53
C LEU A 40 -11.69 -4.86 -3.19
N VAL A 41 -11.60 -6.20 -3.05
CA VAL A 41 -12.63 -7.11 -3.56
C VAL A 41 -13.98 -6.82 -2.92
N TYR A 42 -14.01 -6.63 -1.60
CA TYR A 42 -15.23 -6.23 -0.88
C TYR A 42 -15.80 -4.91 -1.40
N ALA A 43 -14.96 -3.87 -1.56
CA ALA A 43 -15.39 -2.57 -2.05
C ALA A 43 -15.96 -2.63 -3.49
N VAL A 44 -15.38 -3.48 -4.36
CA VAL A 44 -15.87 -3.71 -5.72
C VAL A 44 -17.19 -4.45 -5.72
N LEU A 45 -17.29 -5.57 -4.99
CA LEU A 45 -18.51 -6.36 -4.89
C LEU A 45 -19.66 -5.55 -4.29
N TRP A 46 -19.38 -4.72 -3.29
CA TRP A 46 -20.35 -3.80 -2.70
C TRP A 46 -20.91 -2.79 -3.72
N ARG A 47 -20.04 -2.21 -4.56
CA ARG A 47 -20.49 -1.29 -5.63
C ARG A 47 -21.34 -2.01 -6.67
N LEU A 48 -20.96 -3.23 -7.05
CA LEU A 48 -21.76 -4.05 -7.97
C LEU A 48 -23.13 -4.39 -7.37
N ALA A 49 -23.17 -4.78 -6.09
CA ALA A 49 -24.41 -5.05 -5.37
C ALA A 49 -25.32 -3.82 -5.34
N LEU A 50 -24.78 -2.63 -5.03
CA LEU A 50 -25.53 -1.38 -5.09
C LEU A 50 -26.11 -1.15 -6.50
N LEU A 51 -25.31 -1.27 -7.55
CA LEU A 51 -25.78 -1.04 -8.93
C LEU A 51 -26.95 -1.96 -9.33
N VAL A 52 -27.00 -3.19 -8.82
CA VAL A 52 -28.04 -4.18 -9.15
C VAL A 52 -29.27 -4.07 -8.25
N LEU A 53 -29.11 -3.71 -6.97
CA LEU A 53 -30.14 -3.88 -5.94
C LEU A 53 -30.87 -2.59 -5.54
N THR A 54 -30.30 -1.40 -5.77
CA THR A 54 -30.92 -0.14 -5.30
C THR A 54 -31.60 0.68 -6.41
N PRO A 55 -32.73 1.36 -6.13
CA PRO A 55 -33.34 2.30 -7.06
C PRO A 55 -32.46 3.56 -7.24
N THR A 56 -32.53 4.16 -8.41
CA THR A 56 -31.56 5.09 -9.03
C THR A 56 -31.12 6.33 -8.23
N GLY A 57 -31.76 6.67 -7.11
CA GLY A 57 -31.51 7.91 -6.36
C GLY A 57 -30.44 7.84 -5.25
N GLU A 58 -30.23 6.70 -4.59
CA GLU A 58 -29.35 6.61 -3.40
C GLU A 58 -27.90 6.20 -3.70
N HIS A 59 -27.62 5.75 -4.94
CA HIS A 59 -26.31 5.22 -5.33
C HIS A 59 -25.19 6.23 -5.21
N ALA A 60 -25.44 7.50 -5.57
CA ALA A 60 -24.41 8.52 -5.62
C ALA A 60 -23.82 8.79 -4.23
N ARG A 61 -24.68 8.87 -3.20
CA ARG A 61 -24.25 9.11 -1.81
C ARG A 61 -23.49 7.91 -1.26
N SER A 62 -24.03 6.70 -1.43
CA SER A 62 -23.38 5.47 -0.95
C SER A 62 -22.03 5.21 -1.65
N ALA A 63 -21.96 5.41 -2.98
CA ALA A 63 -20.73 5.29 -3.75
C ALA A 63 -19.70 6.34 -3.34
N PHE A 64 -20.12 7.57 -3.04
CA PHE A 64 -19.23 8.61 -2.53
C PHE A 64 -18.62 8.23 -1.17
N PHE A 65 -19.44 7.83 -0.19
CA PHE A 65 -18.93 7.39 1.11
C PHE A 65 -17.98 6.20 1.00
N MET A 66 -18.32 5.21 0.19
CA MET A 66 -17.44 4.06 -0.05
C MET A 66 -16.15 4.44 -0.78
N GLY A 67 -16.20 5.42 -1.68
CA GLY A 67 -15.01 5.99 -2.31
C GLY A 67 -14.08 6.64 -1.29
N VAL A 68 -14.61 7.51 -0.43
CA VAL A 68 -13.86 8.15 0.65
C VAL A 68 -13.28 7.12 1.61
N LEU A 69 -14.07 6.12 2.02
CA LEU A 69 -13.63 5.04 2.91
C LEU A 69 -12.50 4.21 2.28
N THR A 70 -12.59 3.92 0.98
CA THR A 70 -11.55 3.18 0.25
C THR A 70 -10.26 3.97 0.15
N LEU A 71 -10.34 5.28 -0.10
CA LEU A 71 -9.18 6.18 -0.11
C LEU A 71 -8.53 6.24 1.28
N ALA A 72 -9.32 6.49 2.32
CA ALA A 72 -8.83 6.53 3.69
C ALA A 72 -8.14 5.22 4.10
N PHE A 73 -8.77 4.08 3.80
CA PHE A 73 -8.19 2.76 4.06
C PHE A 73 -6.89 2.55 3.28
N THR A 74 -6.81 3.01 2.03
CA THR A 74 -5.58 2.94 1.22
C THR A 74 -4.46 3.76 1.85
N PHE A 75 -4.71 5.00 2.30
CA PHE A 75 -3.69 5.80 3.00
C PHE A 75 -3.24 5.17 4.32
N MET A 76 -4.18 4.62 5.10
CA MET A 76 -3.86 3.88 6.33
C MET A 76 -3.01 2.64 6.03
N PHE A 77 -3.37 1.87 5.00
CA PHE A 77 -2.61 0.70 4.56
C PHE A 77 -1.19 1.07 4.16
N LEU A 78 -1.00 2.12 3.37
CA LEU A 78 0.33 2.60 2.98
C LEU A 78 1.17 3.02 4.18
N SER A 79 0.55 3.72 5.14
CA SER A 79 1.22 4.11 6.39
C SER A 79 1.62 2.90 7.24
N LEU A 80 0.76 1.88 7.26
CA LEU A 80 1.01 0.62 7.96
C LEU A 80 2.16 -0.16 7.30
N VAL A 81 2.16 -0.28 5.97
CA VAL A 81 3.25 -0.89 5.21
C VAL A 81 4.56 -0.15 5.45
N ARG A 82 4.57 1.19 5.40
CA ARG A 82 5.77 2.00 5.73
C ARG A 82 6.30 1.66 7.12
N SER A 83 5.42 1.67 8.11
CA SER A 83 5.77 1.38 9.50
C SER A 83 6.28 -0.06 9.67
N TYR A 84 5.68 -1.00 8.95
CA TYR A 84 6.10 -2.40 8.93
C TYR A 84 7.50 -2.56 8.33
N LEU A 85 7.75 -1.94 7.17
CA LEU A 85 9.06 -1.92 6.51
C LEU A 85 10.15 -1.35 7.43
N LEU A 86 9.87 -0.25 8.13
CA LEU A 86 10.83 0.36 9.07
C LEU A 86 11.07 -0.49 10.32
N ARG A 87 10.09 -1.28 10.76
CA ARG A 87 10.24 -2.21 11.89
C ARG A 87 11.00 -3.50 11.56
N THR A 88 11.15 -3.83 10.27
CA THR A 88 11.95 -4.99 9.86
C THR A 88 13.38 -4.90 10.37
N ARG A 89 14.06 -6.05 10.48
CA ARG A 89 15.47 -6.10 10.92
C ARG A 89 16.37 -5.24 10.04
N TYR A 90 16.11 -5.18 8.75
CA TYR A 90 16.85 -4.35 7.81
C TYR A 90 16.51 -2.85 7.98
N GLY A 91 15.22 -2.51 8.11
CA GLY A 91 14.79 -1.13 8.38
C GLY A 91 15.35 -0.55 9.68
N ARG A 92 15.41 -1.37 10.74
CA ARG A 92 16.00 -0.98 12.03
C ARG A 92 17.51 -0.76 11.98
N LYS A 93 18.21 -1.42 11.05
CA LYS A 93 19.66 -1.28 10.89
C LYS A 93 20.06 0.05 10.24
N TYR A 94 19.12 0.67 9.50
CA TYR A 94 19.39 1.85 8.68
C TYR A 94 18.29 2.90 8.91
N PRO A 95 18.36 3.66 10.03
CA PRO A 95 17.31 4.60 10.43
C PRO A 95 17.13 5.76 9.45
N TYR A 96 18.14 6.11 8.66
CA TYR A 96 18.04 7.11 7.58
C TYR A 96 17.05 6.71 6.48
N LEU A 97 16.65 5.44 6.38
CA LEU A 97 15.57 5.05 5.47
C LEU A 97 14.23 5.63 5.92
N ALA A 98 14.01 5.99 7.18
CA ALA A 98 12.72 6.54 7.62
C ALA A 98 12.30 7.80 6.84
N ASP A 99 13.23 8.72 6.58
CA ASP A 99 12.99 9.96 5.83
C ASP A 99 13.03 9.74 4.31
N GLN A 100 13.72 8.69 3.87
CA GLN A 100 14.02 8.42 2.47
C GLN A 100 13.17 7.28 1.84
N LEU A 101 12.30 6.66 2.63
CA LEU A 101 11.44 5.55 2.19
C LEU A 101 10.25 6.06 1.40
N GLU A 102 10.45 6.24 0.10
CA GLU A 102 9.37 6.34 -0.86
C GLU A 102 8.82 4.93 -1.08
N LEU A 103 7.52 4.69 -0.87
CA LEU A 103 6.89 3.37 -1.09
C LEU A 103 6.75 3.07 -2.59
N PHE A 104 6.51 4.11 -3.38
CA PHE A 104 6.33 4.04 -4.82
C PHE A 104 7.33 4.96 -5.50
N THR A 105 7.94 4.48 -6.58
CA THR A 105 8.54 5.34 -7.59
C THR A 105 7.42 5.88 -8.48
N LEU A 106 6.73 6.93 -8.04
CA LEU A 106 6.14 7.83 -9.03
C LEU A 106 7.33 8.50 -9.70
N GLY A 107 7.52 8.30 -11.01
CA GLY A 107 8.65 8.82 -11.76
C GLY A 107 8.89 10.30 -11.47
N ARG A 108 9.74 10.58 -10.49
CA ARG A 108 10.16 11.92 -10.11
C ARG A 108 11.23 12.30 -11.10
N ARG A 109 10.81 12.79 -12.27
CA ARG A 109 11.67 13.66 -13.06
C ARG A 109 11.99 14.88 -12.21
N GLY A 110 13.18 14.86 -11.62
CA GLY A 110 13.99 16.03 -11.26
C GLY A 110 13.41 16.98 -10.21
N THR A 111 14.02 16.99 -9.03
CA THR A 111 14.57 18.23 -8.45
C THR A 111 15.80 17.86 -7.62
N THR A 112 16.95 18.09 -8.25
CA THR A 112 18.27 18.42 -7.70
C THR A 112 18.27 18.93 -6.25
N ALA A 113 19.10 18.33 -5.41
CA ALA A 113 20.02 19.02 -4.49
C ALA A 113 20.94 17.98 -3.82
N GLU A 114 22.12 17.79 -4.40
CA GLU A 114 23.26 17.13 -3.77
C GLU A 114 24.02 18.22 -2.97
N PRO A 115 24.16 18.12 -1.64
CA PRO A 115 25.08 18.99 -0.91
C PRO A 115 26.50 18.42 -1.05
N LYS A 116 27.43 19.31 -1.47
CA LYS A 116 28.87 19.10 -1.52
C LYS A 116 29.47 18.70 -0.17
#